data_AF-A0A957J3F5-F1
#
_entry.id   AF-A0A957J3F5-F1
#
_cell.length_a   1.000
_cell.length_b   1.000
_cell.length_c   1.000
_cell.angle_alpha   90.00
_cell.angle_beta   90.00
_cell.angle_gamma   90.00
#
_symmetry.space_group_name_H-M   'P 1'
#
loop_
_entity.id
_entity.type
_entity.pdbx_description
1 polymer ?
#
loop_
_entity_poly.entity_id
_entity_poly.type
_entity_poly.pdbx_seq_one_letter_code
_entity_poly.pdbx_strand_id
1 'polypeptide(L)'
;MIAPTSFFSDYGGHIRILEETRHLQEAGHQVTIVTYYKGSDMPGLDIRRTAPLPWHTDYEVGSSRHTIAFDVYLAVQALLEARRVRPDIIHGHM
;
A
#
# COMPACT_ATOMS: atom_id res chain seq x y z
N MET A 1 0.26 4.71 6.15
CA MET A 1 -0.41 5.06 4.89
C MET A 1 -1.10 3.83 4.32
N ILE A 2 -2.31 3.96 3.78
CA ILE A 2 -3.03 2.89 3.07
C ILE A 2 -3.16 3.31 1.61
N ALA A 3 -2.59 2.51 0.71
CA ALA A 3 -2.51 2.79 -0.72
C ALA A 3 -3.22 1.67 -1.51
N PRO A 4 -4.47 1.89 -1.98
CA PRO A 4 -5.23 0.90 -2.75
C PRO A 4 -4.74 0.83 -4.22
N THR A 5 -3.43 0.61 -4.40
CA THR A 5 -2.77 0.57 -5.70
C THR A 5 -1.59 -0.42 -5.69
N SER A 6 -1.03 -0.71 -6.87
CA SER A 6 0.16 -1.53 -7.04
C SER A 6 1.45 -0.73 -6.81
N PHE A 7 1.58 -0.10 -5.63
CA PHE A 7 2.74 0.71 -5.28
C PHE A 7 3.99 -0.17 -5.14
N PHE A 8 5.14 0.10 -5.75
CA PHE A 8 5.45 1.10 -6.77
C PHE A 8 5.47 0.44 -8.16
N SER A 9 4.76 0.98 -9.13
CA SER A 9 4.89 0.60 -10.55
C SER A 9 5.12 1.86 -11.38
N ASP A 10 5.74 1.77 -12.55
CA ASP A 10 6.34 2.92 -13.24
C ASP A 10 5.32 3.91 -13.89
N TYR A 11 4.33 4.39 -13.12
CA TYR A 11 3.34 5.41 -13.50
C TYR A 11 3.11 6.45 -12.39
N GLY A 12 2.71 7.67 -12.78
CA GLY A 12 2.92 8.89 -11.98
C GLY A 12 2.24 8.99 -10.61
N GLY A 13 1.14 8.26 -10.36
CA GLY A 13 0.39 8.35 -9.09
C GLY A 13 1.20 7.99 -7.84
N HIS A 14 2.19 7.09 -8.00
CA HIS A 14 3.01 6.60 -6.89
C HIS A 14 4.07 7.58 -6.44
N ILE A 15 4.50 8.51 -7.31
CA ILE A 15 5.53 9.51 -6.97
C ILE A 15 5.05 10.38 -5.81
N ARG A 16 3.76 10.72 -5.76
CA ARG A 16 3.19 11.49 -4.64
C ARG A 16 3.35 10.75 -3.32
N ILE A 17 2.97 9.47 -3.26
CA ILE A 17 3.07 8.64 -2.05
C ILE A 17 4.54 8.49 -1.64
N LEU A 18 5.43 8.30 -2.62
CA LEU A 18 6.88 8.19 -2.40
C LEU A 18 7.46 9.46 -1.76
N GLU A 19 7.21 10.63 -2.37
CA GLU A 19 7.75 11.91 -1.88
C GLU A 19 7.12 12.31 -0.55
N GLU A 20 5.83 12.07 -0.35
CA GLU A 20 5.17 12.31 0.94
C GLU A 20 5.76 11.42 2.04
N THR A 21 6.01 10.14 1.74
CA THR A 21 6.63 9.21 2.69
C THR A 21 8.04 9.67 3.06
N ARG A 22 8.86 10.03 2.07
CA ARG A 22 10.23 10.51 2.29
C ARG A 22 10.25 11.77 3.15
N HIS A 23 9.39 12.73 2.84
CA HIS A 23 9.31 13.98 3.59
C HIS A 23 8.92 13.74 5.06
N LEU A 24 7.95 12.85 5.30
CA LEU A 24 7.57 12.47 6.67
C LEU A 24 8.70 11.74 7.41
N GLN A 25 9.43 10.87 6.73
CA GLN A 25 10.61 10.20 7.31
C GLN A 25 11.73 11.19 7.65
N GLU A 26 12.00 12.16 6.77
CA GLU A 26 12.96 13.25 7.02
C GLU A 26 12.56 14.13 8.21
N ALA A 27 11.26 14.33 8.42
CA ALA A 27 10.71 14.99 9.60
C ALA A 27 10.76 14.13 10.88
N GLY A 28 11.27 12.89 10.81
CA GLY A 28 11.46 11.99 11.94
C GLY A 28 10.28 11.06 12.22
N HIS A 29 9.29 10.98 11.32
CA HIS A 29 8.14 10.09 11.48
C HIS A 29 8.43 8.68 10.96
N GLN A 30 7.88 7.68 11.65
CA GLN A 30 7.86 6.31 11.14
C GLN A 30 6.66 6.13 10.23
N VAL A 31 6.89 5.70 9.00
CA VAL A 31 5.83 5.51 8.00
C VAL A 31 5.84 4.07 7.52
N THR A 32 4.72 3.39 7.76
CA THR A 32 4.41 2.08 7.18
C THR A 32 3.36 2.25 6.09
N ILE A 33 3.64 1.74 4.89
CA ILE A 33 2.73 1.76 3.73
C ILE A 33 2.09 0.38 3.59
N VAL A 34 0.76 0.32 3.63
CA VAL A 34 0.01 -0.91 3.35
C VAL A 34 -0.59 -0.80 1.95
N THR A 35 -0.28 -1.75 1.06
CA THR A 35 -0.61 -1.67 -0.37
C THR A 35 -0.97 -3.04 -0.96
N TYR A 36 -1.48 -3.08 -2.20
CA TYR A 36 -1.76 -4.34 -2.89
C TYR A 36 -0.52 -5.22 -3.09
N TYR A 37 -0.77 -6.49 -3.41
CA TYR A 37 0.26 -7.49 -3.65
C TYR A 37 1.28 -7.08 -4.72
N LYS A 38 0.82 -6.49 -5.84
CA LYS A 38 1.70 -6.11 -6.96
C LYS A 38 2.42 -4.78 -6.71
N GLY A 39 3.54 -4.62 -7.39
CA GLY A 39 4.41 -3.44 -7.33
C GLY A 39 5.82 -3.82 -6.90
N SER A 40 6.67 -2.81 -6.82
CA SER A 40 8.08 -2.93 -6.47
C SER A 40 8.33 -2.33 -5.09
N ASP A 41 9.21 -2.97 -4.33
CA ASP A 41 9.68 -2.42 -3.06
C ASP A 41 10.73 -1.35 -3.32
N MET A 42 10.61 -0.23 -2.62
CA MET A 42 11.52 0.91 -2.75
C MET A 42 12.50 0.93 -1.57
N PRO A 43 13.79 1.19 -1.81
CA PRO A 43 14.77 1.29 -0.74
C PRO A 43 14.38 2.30 0.33
N GLY A 44 14.49 1.92 1.60
CA GLY A 44 14.23 2.80 2.75
C GLY A 44 12.75 2.97 3.12
N LEU A 45 11.82 2.33 2.40
CA LEU A 45 10.40 2.36 2.74
C LEU A 45 9.96 1.07 3.43
N ASP A 46 9.10 1.19 4.44
CA ASP A 46 8.43 0.04 5.05
C ASP A 46 7.12 -0.25 4.31
N ILE A 47 7.18 -1.18 3.35
CA ILE A 47 6.03 -1.55 2.51
C ILE A 47 5.49 -2.92 2.95
N ARG A 48 4.20 -2.96 3.29
CA ARG A 48 3.45 -4.14 3.70
C ARG A 48 2.40 -4.47 2.65
N ARG A 49 2.52 -5.65 2.04
CA ARG A 49 1.68 -6.04 0.90
C ARG A 49 0.62 -7.03 1.31
N THR A 50 -0.53 -6.97 0.63
CA THR A 50 -1.52 -8.04 0.69
C THR A 50 -0.96 -9.34 0.14
N ALA A 51 -1.51 -10.46 0.62
CA ALA A 51 -1.29 -11.75 -0.02
C ALA A 51 -1.81 -11.72 -1.48
N PRO A 52 -1.22 -12.52 -2.40
CA PRO A 52 -1.77 -12.69 -3.73
C PRO A 52 -3.16 -13.35 -3.66
N LEU A 53 -4.04 -13.01 -4.60
CA LEU A 53 -5.27 -13.77 -4.77
C LEU A 53 -4.94 -15.14 -5.38
N PRO A 54 -5.45 -16.25 -4.81
CA PRO A 54 -5.06 -17.60 -5.21
C PRO A 54 -5.45 -17.97 -6.65
N TRP A 55 -6.38 -17.24 -7.26
CA TRP A 55 -6.90 -17.48 -8.61
C TRP A 55 -6.46 -16.42 -9.63
N HIS A 56 -5.73 -15.37 -9.22
CA HIS A 56 -5.36 -14.29 -10.14
C HIS A 56 -4.10 -13.55 -9.67
N THR A 57 -2.93 -14.15 -9.91
CA THR A 57 -1.63 -13.55 -9.57
C THR A 57 -1.20 -12.50 -10.60
N ASP A 58 -1.58 -12.68 -11.87
CA ASP A 58 -1.30 -11.73 -12.95
C ASP A 58 -2.51 -10.88 -13.32
N TYR A 59 -2.77 -9.87 -12.50
CA TYR A 59 -3.81 -8.86 -12.75
C TYR A 59 -3.18 -7.49 -13.04
N GLU A 60 -3.72 -6.75 -14.01
CA GLU A 60 -3.52 -5.29 -14.12
C GLU A 60 -4.63 -4.60 -13.33
N VAL A 61 -4.27 -3.75 -12.37
CA VAL A 61 -5.24 -3.05 -11.52
C VAL A 61 -6.12 -2.15 -12.38
N GLY A 62 -7.38 -2.54 -12.57
CA GLY A 62 -8.38 -1.83 -13.35
C GLY A 62 -9.77 -1.95 -12.74
N SER A 63 -10.80 -1.44 -13.44
CA SER A 63 -12.18 -1.53 -12.97
C SER A 63 -12.73 -2.94 -13.21
N SER A 64 -12.67 -3.80 -12.19
CA SER A 64 -13.27 -5.13 -12.24
C SER A 64 -13.90 -5.49 -10.91
N ARG A 65 -14.74 -6.54 -10.88
CA ARG A 65 -15.31 -7.04 -9.62
C ARG A 65 -14.24 -7.55 -8.64
N HIS A 66 -13.03 -7.81 -9.13
CA HIS A 66 -11.89 -8.22 -8.31
C HIS A 66 -11.36 -7.08 -7.45
N THR A 67 -11.63 -5.81 -7.79
CA THR A 67 -11.24 -4.64 -6.97
C THR A 67 -11.79 -4.76 -5.55
N ILE A 68 -13.03 -5.23 -5.38
CA ILE A 68 -13.62 -5.45 -4.05
C ILE A 68 -12.84 -6.52 -3.27
N ALA A 69 -12.39 -7.58 -3.92
CA ALA A 69 -11.59 -8.62 -3.26
C ALA A 69 -10.22 -8.07 -2.81
N PHE A 70 -9.59 -7.25 -3.64
CA PHE A 70 -8.34 -6.55 -3.28
C PHE A 70 -8.55 -5.58 -2.11
N ASP A 71 -9.64 -4.82 -2.11
CA ASP A 71 -9.99 -3.90 -1.02
C ASP A 71 -10.23 -4.65 0.29
N VAL A 72 -10.90 -5.80 0.27
CA VAL A 72 -11.08 -6.64 1.46
C VAL A 72 -9.73 -7.15 1.97
N TYR A 73 -8.86 -7.65 1.09
CA TYR A 73 -7.52 -8.09 1.48
C TYR A 73 -6.69 -6.93 2.05
N LEU A 74 -6.79 -5.74 1.45
CA LEU A 74 -6.12 -4.53 1.91
C LEU A 74 -6.64 -4.11 3.28
N ALA A 75 -7.95 -4.10 3.49
CA ALA A 75 -8.57 -3.74 4.77
C ALA A 75 -8.14 -4.71 5.89
N VAL A 76 -8.09 -6.00 5.61
CA VAL A 76 -7.60 -7.00 6.57
C VAL A 76 -6.13 -6.78 6.89
N GLN A 77 -5.26 -6.61 5.89
CA GLN A 77 -3.84 -6.33 6.14
C GLN A 77 -3.65 -5.02 6.89
N ALA A 78 -4.35 -3.95 6.51
CA ALA A 78 -4.28 -2.66 7.17
C ALA A 78 -4.69 -2.78 8.65
N LEU A 79 -5.71 -3.58 8.96
CA LEU A 79 -6.11 -3.84 10.35
C LEU A 79 -5.05 -4.64 11.13
N LEU A 80 -4.44 -5.65 10.50
CA LEU A 80 -3.37 -6.45 11.12
C LEU A 80 -2.14 -5.58 11.40
N GLU A 81 -1.70 -4.78 10.44
CA GLU A 81 -0.57 -3.87 10.58
C GLU A 81 -0.88 -2.73 11.54
N ALA A 82 -2.10 -2.17 11.53
CA ALA A 82 -2.50 -1.17 12.51
C ALA A 82 -2.42 -1.71 13.94
N ARG A 83 -2.73 -2.99 14.18
CA ARG A 83 -2.57 -3.61 15.50
C ARG A 83 -1.10 -3.84 15.88
N ARG A 84 -0.23 -4.11 14.90
CA ARG A 84 1.21 -4.35 15.11
C ARG A 84 1.98 -3.04 15.34
N VAL A 85 1.80 -2.09 14.42
CA VAL A 85 2.49 -0.80 14.40
C VAL A 85 1.88 0.18 15.40
N ARG A 86 0.57 0.07 15.68
CA ARG A 86 -0.20 1.00 16.53
C ARG A 86 -0.04 2.46 16.09
N PRO A 87 -0.46 2.80 14.85
CA PRO A 87 -0.23 4.12 14.27
C PRO A 87 -1.04 5.20 15.00
N ASP A 88 -0.43 6.39 15.14
CA ASP A 88 -1.13 7.58 15.63
C ASP A 88 -2.08 8.18 14.58
N ILE A 89 -1.71 8.07 13.29
CA ILE A 89 -2.45 8.63 12.15
C ILE A 89 -2.53 7.60 11.03
N ILE A 90 -3.72 7.49 10.43
CA ILE A 90 -3.96 6.71 9.21
C ILE A 90 -4.29 7.68 8.08
N HIS A 91 -3.42 7.73 7.07
CA HIS A 91 -3.65 8.47 5.82
C HIS A 91 -3.98 7.48 4.70
N GLY A 92 -5.16 7.64 4.08
CA GLY A 92 -5.59 6.87 2.91
C GLY A 92 -5.35 7.63 1.61
N HIS A 93 -4.83 6.94 0.59
CA HIS A 93 -4.63 7.47 -0.76
C HIS A 93 -5.71 6.94 -1.71
N MET A 94 -5.95 7.64 -2.82
CA MET A 94 -6.85 7.27 -3.91
C MET A 94 -6.11 7.36 -5.24
#